data_AF-A0A7W6RSJ4-F1
#
_entry.id   AF-A0A7W6RSJ4-F1
#
_cell.length_a   1.000
_cell.length_b   1.000
_cell.length_c   1.000
_cell.angle_alpha   90.00
_cell.angle_beta   90.00
_cell.angle_gamma   90.00
#
_symmetry.space_group_name_H-M   'P 1'
#
loop_
_entity.id
_entity.type
_entity.pdbx_description
1 polymer ?
#
loop_
_entity_poly.entity_id
_entity_poly.type
_entity_poly.pdbx_seq_one_letter_code
_entity_poly.pdbx_strand_id
1 'polypeptide(L)'
;MLLHPSDKPRLFESDADDDDQGTYWTPAGPLTASEAHPDLIAQLPPRLGFPRIRLMTACAFDAASGGPVGYFEIALDPDNERACGVFRTILEGKDITSKPVWFPCENDAELVIDKVFRIVQADGWIL
;
A
#
# COMPACT_ATOMS: atom_id res chain seq x y z
N MET A 1 -56.81 -10.79 -22.14
CA MET A 1 -56.12 -10.94 -20.84
C MET A 1 -55.92 -9.55 -20.28
N LEU A 2 -56.59 -9.26 -19.16
CA LEU A 2 -56.54 -7.99 -18.44
C LEU A 2 -55.28 -7.96 -17.57
N LEU A 3 -54.55 -6.85 -17.57
CA LEU A 3 -53.45 -6.58 -16.64
C LEU A 3 -54.02 -6.42 -15.21
N HIS A 4 -53.48 -7.18 -14.26
CA HIS A 4 -53.83 -7.06 -12.84
C HIS A 4 -53.14 -5.84 -12.21
N PRO A 5 -53.81 -5.03 -11.36
CA PRO A 5 -53.27 -3.77 -10.84
C PRO A 5 -52.43 -3.95 -9.54
N SER A 6 -51.65 -5.02 -9.42
CA SER A 6 -50.88 -5.28 -8.18
C SER A 6 -49.46 -5.82 -8.39
N ASP A 7 -48.91 -5.69 -9.59
CA ASP A 7 -47.45 -5.79 -9.74
C ASP A 7 -46.82 -4.52 -9.16
N LYS A 8 -46.47 -4.58 -7.88
CA LYS A 8 -45.48 -3.65 -7.32
C LYS A 8 -44.22 -3.80 -8.17
N PRO A 9 -43.61 -2.71 -8.64
CA PRO A 9 -42.31 -2.81 -9.27
C PRO A 9 -41.39 -3.49 -8.26
N ARG A 10 -40.81 -4.64 -8.66
CA ARG A 10 -39.65 -5.17 -7.93
C ARG A 10 -38.64 -4.04 -7.97
N LEU A 11 -38.38 -3.40 -6.83
CA LEU A 11 -37.14 -2.66 -6.69
C LEU A 11 -36.07 -3.65 -7.09
N PHE A 12 -35.25 -3.27 -8.07
CA PHE A 12 -33.92 -3.83 -8.15
C PHE A 12 -33.27 -3.46 -6.83
N GLU A 13 -33.31 -4.37 -5.87
CA GLU A 13 -32.29 -4.42 -4.83
C GLU A 13 -31.01 -4.59 -5.62
N SER A 14 -30.30 -3.48 -5.84
CA SER A 14 -28.91 -3.58 -6.24
C SER A 14 -28.24 -4.27 -5.06
N ASP A 15 -27.94 -5.54 -5.21
CA ASP A 15 -26.80 -6.16 -4.56
C ASP A 15 -25.56 -5.40 -5.06
N ALA A 16 -25.41 -4.14 -4.63
CA ALA A 16 -24.17 -3.41 -4.77
C ALA A 16 -23.24 -4.13 -3.80
N ASP A 17 -22.57 -5.14 -4.34
CA ASP A 17 -21.55 -5.90 -3.65
C ASP A 17 -20.66 -4.91 -2.89
N ASP A 18 -20.44 -5.15 -1.60
CA ASP A 18 -19.41 -4.44 -0.80
C ASP A 18 -17.97 -4.68 -1.37
N ASP A 19 -17.85 -5.33 -2.54
CA ASP A 19 -16.63 -5.68 -3.26
C ASP A 19 -15.85 -4.46 -3.78
N ASP A 20 -16.44 -3.25 -3.74
CA ASP A 20 -15.75 -2.02 -4.14
C ASP A 20 -14.93 -1.38 -3.00
N GLN A 21 -14.90 -1.96 -1.78
CA GLN A 21 -14.13 -1.43 -0.65
C GLN A 21 -12.74 -2.07 -0.53
N GLY A 22 -11.73 -1.25 -0.24
CA GLY A 22 -10.37 -1.72 0.10
C GLY A 22 -9.26 -0.96 -0.62
N THR A 23 -8.04 -1.47 -0.48
CA THR A 23 -6.85 -0.89 -1.11
C THR A 23 -6.17 -1.91 -2.02
N TYR A 24 -5.80 -1.48 -3.23
CA TYR A 24 -4.94 -2.25 -4.15
C TYR A 24 -3.70 -1.43 -4.51
N TRP A 25 -2.68 -2.08 -5.09
CA TRP A 25 -1.45 -1.39 -5.47
C TRP A 25 -0.85 -1.92 -6.78
N THR A 26 0.02 -1.12 -7.37
CA THR A 26 0.83 -1.53 -8.53
C THR A 26 1.93 -2.49 -8.11
N PRO A 27 2.45 -3.34 -9.02
CA PRO A 27 3.68 -4.08 -8.76
C PRO A 27 4.83 -3.18 -8.31
N ALA A 28 5.73 -3.72 -7.50
CA ALA A 28 6.87 -2.99 -6.96
C ALA A 28 7.84 -2.57 -8.08
N GLY A 29 8.07 -1.26 -8.19
CA GLY A 29 9.06 -0.65 -9.06
C GLY A 29 10.31 -0.20 -8.29
N PRO A 30 11.46 -0.02 -8.96
CA PRO A 30 12.65 0.57 -8.33
C PRO A 30 12.39 1.99 -7.84
N LEU A 31 12.98 2.35 -6.70
CA LEU A 31 12.94 3.69 -6.10
C LEU A 31 14.38 4.19 -5.91
N THR A 32 14.66 5.46 -6.19
CA THR A 32 15.99 6.03 -5.88
C THR A 32 16.05 6.57 -4.46
N ALA A 33 17.25 6.65 -3.88
CA ALA A 33 17.43 7.22 -2.55
C ALA A 33 17.03 8.70 -2.44
N SER A 34 17.01 9.44 -3.55
CA SER A 34 16.52 10.82 -3.62
C SER A 34 15.00 10.95 -3.66
N GLU A 35 14.30 9.90 -4.08
CA GLU A 35 12.83 9.87 -4.16
C GLU A 35 12.19 9.32 -2.88
N ALA A 36 12.89 8.41 -2.22
CA ALA A 36 12.44 7.78 -0.97
C ALA A 36 12.25 8.79 0.17
N HIS A 37 11.25 8.52 1.01
CA HIS A 37 10.99 9.32 2.19
C HIS A 37 12.19 9.29 3.16
N PRO A 38 12.56 10.43 3.76
CA PRO A 38 13.69 10.49 4.70
C PRO A 38 13.59 9.50 5.87
N ASP A 39 12.38 9.21 6.34
CA ASP A 39 12.17 8.26 7.45
C ASP A 39 12.57 6.82 7.08
N LEU A 40 12.35 6.39 5.83
CA LEU A 40 12.85 5.10 5.34
C LEU A 40 14.37 5.13 5.20
N ILE A 41 14.93 6.21 4.64
CA ILE A 41 16.38 6.36 4.49
C ILE A 41 17.10 6.35 5.83
N ALA A 42 16.50 6.94 6.87
CA ALA A 42 17.04 6.95 8.23
C ALA A 42 17.13 5.56 8.86
N GLN A 43 16.39 4.56 8.33
CA GLN A 43 16.48 3.17 8.78
C GLN A 43 17.69 2.43 8.20
N LEU A 44 18.31 2.96 7.15
CA LEU A 44 19.35 2.25 6.40
C LEU A 44 20.72 2.39 7.09
N PRO A 45 21.55 1.33 7.08
CA PRO A 45 22.89 1.39 7.67
C PRO A 45 23.73 2.50 7.01
N PRO A 46 24.57 3.21 7.78
CA PRO A 46 25.30 4.38 7.30
C PRO A 46 26.29 4.02 6.17
N ARG A 47 26.06 4.61 4.98
CA ARG A 47 26.89 4.87 3.78
C ARG A 47 27.91 3.86 3.24
N LEU A 48 28.44 2.90 4.01
CA LEU A 48 29.34 1.86 3.50
C LEU A 48 28.61 0.63 2.90
N GLY A 49 27.28 0.56 3.01
CA GLY A 49 26.48 -0.65 2.69
C GLY A 49 25.41 -0.50 1.61
N PHE A 50 25.36 0.62 0.87
CA PHE A 50 24.34 0.80 -0.18
C PHE A 50 24.47 -0.07 -1.45
N PRO A 51 25.56 -0.77 -1.82
CA PRO A 51 25.63 -1.34 -3.16
C PRO A 51 24.61 -2.47 -3.40
N ARG A 52 24.04 -3.07 -2.35
CA ARG A 52 23.08 -4.18 -2.46
C ARG A 52 21.70 -3.89 -1.88
N ILE A 53 21.52 -2.76 -1.18
CA ILE A 53 20.20 -2.35 -0.72
C ILE A 53 19.36 -1.96 -1.93
N ARG A 54 18.22 -2.64 -2.10
CA ARG A 54 17.25 -2.31 -3.15
C ARG A 54 16.11 -1.52 -2.53
N LEU A 55 15.94 -0.29 -2.99
CA LEU A 55 14.77 0.52 -2.66
C LEU A 55 13.71 0.27 -3.72
N MET A 56 12.47 0.04 -3.28
CA MET A 56 11.33 -0.23 -4.13
C MET A 56 10.13 0.57 -3.68
N THR A 57 9.19 0.81 -4.60
CA THR A 57 7.93 1.49 -4.32
C THR A 57 6.76 0.86 -5.08
N ALA A 58 5.57 0.96 -4.51
CA ALA A 58 4.31 0.64 -5.17
C ALA A 58 3.29 1.75 -4.88
N CYS A 59 2.57 2.19 -5.91
CA CYS A 59 1.48 3.15 -5.75
C CYS A 59 0.22 2.43 -5.28
N ALA A 60 -0.40 2.93 -4.21
CA ALA A 60 -1.60 2.38 -3.61
C ALA A 60 -2.83 3.21 -4.01
N PHE A 61 -3.95 2.54 -4.23
CA PHE A 61 -5.20 3.09 -4.71
C PHE A 61 -6.36 2.60 -3.85
N ASP A 62 -7.31 3.50 -3.63
CA ASP A 62 -8.62 3.16 -3.05
C ASP A 62 -9.46 2.45 -4.12
N ALA A 63 -10.00 1.28 -3.79
CA ALA A 63 -10.76 0.45 -4.73
C ALA A 63 -12.05 1.12 -5.19
N ALA A 64 -12.73 1.85 -4.30
CA ALA A 64 -14.02 2.47 -4.59
C ALA A 64 -13.91 3.66 -5.55
N SER A 65 -12.92 4.51 -5.33
CA SER A 65 -12.70 5.73 -6.13
C SER A 65 -11.71 5.52 -7.28
N GLY A 66 -10.87 4.48 -7.23
CA GLY A 66 -9.72 4.30 -8.10
C GLY A 66 -8.63 5.37 -7.93
N GLY A 67 -8.76 6.21 -6.90
CA GLY A 67 -7.85 7.33 -6.65
C GLY A 67 -6.59 6.88 -5.90
N PRO A 68 -5.43 7.52 -6.14
CA PRO A 68 -4.21 7.22 -5.39
C PRO A 68 -4.37 7.64 -3.93
N VAL A 69 -4.01 6.75 -3.00
CA VAL A 69 -4.05 7.00 -1.55
C VAL A 69 -2.67 7.12 -0.92
N GLY A 70 -1.62 6.69 -1.62
CA GLY A 70 -0.25 6.79 -1.14
C GLY A 70 0.69 5.84 -1.86
N TYR A 71 1.83 5.59 -1.22
CA TYR A 71 2.89 4.74 -1.74
C TYR A 71 3.39 3.82 -0.64
N PHE A 72 3.55 2.54 -0.95
CA PHE A 72 4.44 1.68 -0.18
C PHE A 72 5.87 2.00 -0.61
N GLU A 73 6.76 2.21 0.33
CA GLU A 73 8.19 2.34 0.09
C GLU A 73 8.91 1.31 0.95
N ILE A 74 9.78 0.52 0.34
CA ILE A 74 10.49 -0.55 1.04
C ILE A 74 11.99 -0.53 0.71
N ALA A 75 12.77 -1.04 1.64
CA ALA A 75 14.19 -1.30 1.49
C ALA A 75 14.45 -2.78 1.74
N LEU A 76 15.09 -3.45 0.78
CA LEU A 76 15.54 -4.83 0.88
C LEU A 76 17.04 -4.84 1.12
N ASP A 77 17.48 -5.35 2.26
CA ASP A 77 18.88 -5.50 2.64
C ASP A 77 19.22 -7.01 2.71
N PRO A 78 19.63 -7.61 1.57
CA PRO A 78 20.00 -9.02 1.53
C PRO A 78 21.24 -9.34 2.38
N ASP A 79 22.15 -8.39 2.57
CA ASP A 79 23.40 -8.63 3.27
C ASP A 79 23.19 -8.79 4.78
N ASN A 80 22.18 -8.12 5.34
CA ASN A 80 21.76 -8.24 6.74
C ASN A 80 20.47 -9.06 6.92
N GLU A 81 20.00 -9.74 5.87
CA GLU A 81 18.77 -10.56 5.88
C GLU A 81 17.55 -9.82 6.43
N ARG A 82 17.45 -8.51 6.16
CA ARG A 82 16.40 -7.63 6.67
C ARG A 82 15.73 -6.80 5.60
N ALA A 83 14.43 -6.56 5.77
CA ALA A 83 13.66 -5.63 4.98
C ALA A 83 12.98 -4.61 5.90
N CYS A 84 12.82 -3.40 5.41
CA CYS A 84 12.11 -2.33 6.10
C CYS A 84 11.08 -1.71 5.16
N GLY A 85 9.92 -1.32 5.67
CA GLY A 85 8.90 -0.68 4.86
C GLY A 85 8.08 0.37 5.60
N VAL A 86 7.57 1.32 4.85
CA VAL A 86 6.67 2.39 5.29
C VAL A 86 5.53 2.56 4.27
N PHE A 87 4.41 3.12 4.71
CA PHE A 87 3.40 3.70 3.85
C PHE A 87 3.52 5.23 3.90
N ARG A 88 3.69 5.87 2.74
CA ARG A 88 3.83 7.32 2.56
C ARG A 88 2.56 7.89 1.95
N THR A 89 2.08 9.01 2.46
CA THR A 89 0.93 9.73 1.88
C THR A 89 1.02 11.24 2.15
N ILE A 90 0.19 12.00 1.44
CA ILE A 90 0.01 13.43 1.70
C ILE A 90 -1.27 13.62 2.50
N LEU A 91 -1.14 13.97 3.77
CA LEU A 91 -2.27 14.28 4.65
C LEU A 91 -2.25 15.76 5.01
N GLU A 92 -3.32 16.48 4.71
CA GLU A 92 -3.44 17.93 4.97
C GLU A 92 -2.26 18.74 4.42
N GLY A 93 -1.76 18.35 3.23
CA GLY A 93 -0.63 19.00 2.57
C GLY A 93 0.75 18.66 3.15
N LYS A 94 0.83 17.72 4.08
CA LYS A 94 2.09 17.24 4.67
C LYS A 94 2.43 15.86 4.14
N ASP A 95 3.69 15.70 3.72
CA ASP A 95 4.28 14.40 3.42
C ASP A 95 4.57 13.67 4.73
N ILE A 96 3.87 12.57 4.95
CA ILE A 96 3.94 11.78 6.19
C ILE A 96 4.13 10.31 5.88
N THR A 97 4.66 9.57 6.85
CA THR A 97 4.78 8.12 6.77
C THR A 97 4.20 7.40 7.98
N SER A 98 3.78 6.16 7.77
CA SER A 98 3.61 5.19 8.83
C SER A 98 4.92 4.97 9.57
N LYS A 99 4.83 4.37 10.77
CA LYS A 99 6.05 3.92 11.46
C LYS A 99 6.79 2.91 10.57
N PRO A 100 8.14 2.95 10.52
CA PRO A 100 8.92 1.94 9.83
C PRO A 100 8.70 0.56 10.45
N VAL A 101 8.45 -0.43 9.60
CA VAL A 101 8.23 -1.82 10.00
C VAL A 101 9.35 -2.70 9.45
N TRP A 102 9.91 -3.55 10.31
CA TRP A 102 11.02 -4.42 9.99
C TRP A 102 10.59 -5.88 9.82
N PHE A 103 11.13 -6.55 8.80
CA PHE A 103 10.85 -7.93 8.46
C PHE A 103 12.14 -8.70 8.15
N PRO A 104 12.14 -10.04 8.24
CA PRO A 104 13.15 -10.86 7.57
C PRO A 104 13.14 -10.60 6.06
N CYS A 105 14.32 -10.49 5.44
CA CYS A 105 14.45 -10.31 3.99
C CYS A 105 14.31 -11.65 3.29
N GLU A 106 13.15 -11.87 2.67
CA GLU A 106 12.92 -12.99 1.76
C GLU A 106 13.32 -12.64 0.32
N ASN A 107 13.90 -11.45 0.11
CA ASN A 107 14.28 -10.88 -1.19
C ASN A 107 13.14 -10.73 -2.20
N ASP A 108 11.90 -10.81 -1.72
CA ASP A 108 10.67 -10.64 -2.46
C ASP A 108 10.00 -9.31 -2.05
N ALA A 109 9.94 -8.38 -3.01
CA ALA A 109 9.38 -7.05 -2.78
C ALA A 109 7.87 -7.09 -2.54
N GLU A 110 7.15 -7.94 -3.27
CA GLU A 110 5.68 -8.06 -3.16
C GLU A 110 5.30 -8.61 -1.80
N LEU A 111 6.03 -9.62 -1.31
CA LEU A 111 5.81 -10.15 0.02
C LEU A 111 6.07 -9.13 1.14
N VAL A 112 7.06 -8.24 0.96
CA VAL A 112 7.30 -7.17 1.93
C VAL A 112 6.19 -6.13 1.88
N ILE A 113 5.72 -5.73 0.69
CA ILE A 113 4.59 -4.82 0.54
C ILE A 113 3.34 -5.41 1.18
N ASP A 114 3.02 -6.68 0.94
CA ASP A 114 1.90 -7.40 1.59
C ASP A 114 1.97 -7.31 3.12
N LYS A 115 3.17 -7.47 3.69
CA LYS A 115 3.38 -7.39 5.13
C LYS A 115 3.23 -5.97 5.65
N VAL A 116 3.72 -4.96 4.92
CA VAL A 116 3.53 -3.55 5.26
C VAL A 116 2.04 -3.22 5.20
N PHE A 117 1.35 -3.58 4.12
CA PHE A 117 -0.08 -3.40 3.90
C PHE A 117 -0.89 -3.88 5.12
N ARG A 118 -0.68 -5.12 5.57
CA ARG A 118 -1.40 -5.68 6.74
C ARG A 118 -1.20 -4.88 8.01
N ILE A 119 0.01 -4.35 8.24
CA ILE A 119 0.30 -3.55 9.44
C ILE A 119 -0.35 -2.18 9.33
N VAL A 120 -0.22 -1.50 8.18
CA VAL A 120 -0.76 -0.15 8.02
C VAL A 120 -2.29 -0.15 7.91
N GLN A 121 -2.89 -1.23 7.39
CA GLN A 121 -4.33 -1.47 7.42
C GLN A 121 -4.80 -1.64 8.88
N ALA A 122 -4.12 -2.48 9.67
CA ALA A 122 -4.44 -2.66 11.08
C ALA A 122 -4.29 -1.36 11.90
N ASP A 123 -3.36 -0.49 11.51
CA ASP A 123 -3.14 0.82 12.11
C ASP A 123 -4.09 1.91 11.56
N GLY A 124 -4.95 1.59 10.59
CA GLY A 124 -5.98 2.48 10.04
C GLY A 124 -5.46 3.54 9.06
N TRP A 125 -4.29 3.34 8.44
CA TRP A 125 -3.77 4.23 7.40
C TRP A 125 -4.50 4.10 6.07
N ILE A 126 -5.02 2.90 5.80
CA ILE A 126 -5.67 2.49 4.56
C ILE A 126 -6.79 1.49 4.87
N LEU A 127 -7.64 1.24 3.88
CA LEU A 127 -8.78 0.31 3.96
C LEU A 127 -8.37 -1.13 3.64
#